data_AF-A0A531KIU3-F1
#
_entry.id   AF-A0A531KIU3-F1
#
_cell.length_a   1.000
_cell.length_b   1.000
_cell.length_c   1.000
_cell.angle_alpha   90.00
_cell.angle_beta   90.00
_cell.angle_gamma   90.00
#
_symmetry.space_group_name_H-M   'P 1'
#
loop_
_entity.id
_entity.type
_entity.pdbx_description
1 polymer ?
#
loop_
_entity_poly.entity_id
_entity_poly.type
_entity_poly.pdbx_seq_one_letter_code
_entity_poly.pdbx_strand_id
1 'polypeptide(L)'
;AERQERRGARVYANTINSAANRLAAGLESLIIPQSEKWHGLSTAAVNDEETDEEKEWAEALRDFLFALRYSANSNFVPATQACLRNVVRYGPAYLYAEEGFAPHTLIRYASIPVVEGFLSRNRWGQVDIFHRRYERTARQAAQLLGYDKLPARIKMLVDDPAKCETKISLIQCIQPRDERKMYQLLGT
;
A
#
# COMPACT_ATOMS: atom_id res chain seq x y z
N ALA A 1 -4.47 -22.75 15.34
CA ALA A 1 -5.15 -23.87 14.66
C ALA A 1 -6.66 -23.81 14.88
N GLU A 2 -7.15 -23.96 16.12
CA GLU A 2 -8.59 -24.03 16.44
C GLU A 2 -9.44 -22.84 15.93
N ARG A 3 -8.92 -21.60 16.03
CA ARG A 3 -9.64 -20.39 15.56
C ARG A 3 -9.74 -20.31 14.03
N GLN A 4 -8.87 -21.02 13.31
CA GLN A 4 -8.78 -21.02 11.85
C GLN A 4 -9.68 -22.12 11.27
N GLU A 5 -9.71 -23.30 11.88
CA GLU A 5 -10.67 -24.39 11.57
C GLU A 5 -12.13 -23.94 11.71
N ARG A 6 -12.45 -23.19 12.78
CA ARG A 6 -13.82 -22.68 13.00
C ARG A 6 -14.30 -21.66 11.94
N ARG A 7 -13.40 -21.03 11.18
CA ARG A 7 -13.77 -20.01 10.18
C ARG A 7 -14.31 -20.61 8.88
N GLY A 8 -13.84 -21.79 8.48
CA GLY A 8 -14.33 -22.50 7.29
C GLY A 8 -15.58 -23.33 7.55
N ALA A 9 -15.74 -23.83 8.78
CA ALA A 9 -16.80 -24.76 9.16
C ALA A 9 -18.24 -24.20 9.07
N ARG A 10 -18.41 -22.87 8.88
CA ARG A 10 -19.72 -22.20 8.77
C ARG A 10 -20.00 -21.62 7.38
N VAL A 11 -19.20 -21.98 6.37
CA VAL A 11 -19.46 -21.57 4.99
C VAL A 11 -20.34 -22.62 4.33
N TYR A 12 -21.66 -22.42 4.37
CA TYR A 12 -22.64 -23.35 3.82
C TYR A 12 -22.87 -23.18 2.30
N ALA A 13 -22.51 -22.02 1.74
CA ALA A 13 -22.60 -21.73 0.31
C ALA A 13 -21.38 -20.91 -0.15
N ASN A 14 -20.81 -21.28 -1.30
CA ASN A 14 -19.60 -20.65 -1.83
C ASN A 14 -19.86 -19.68 -3.00
N THR A 15 -21.12 -19.53 -3.44
CA THR A 15 -21.50 -18.73 -4.62
C THR A 15 -21.00 -17.29 -4.52
N ILE A 16 -21.12 -16.65 -3.35
CA ILE A 16 -20.70 -15.26 -3.13
C ILE A 16 -19.18 -15.12 -3.25
N ASN A 17 -18.41 -16.03 -2.68
CA ASN A 17 -16.94 -15.98 -2.79
C ASN A 17 -16.50 -16.20 -4.25
N SER A 18 -17.12 -17.14 -4.95
CA SER A 18 -16.85 -17.38 -6.37
C SER A 18 -17.20 -16.17 -7.23
N ALA A 19 -18.34 -15.52 -6.99
CA ALA A 19 -18.74 -14.31 -7.69
C ALA A 19 -17.78 -13.15 -7.41
N ALA A 20 -17.39 -12.94 -6.15
CA ALA A 20 -16.44 -11.90 -5.77
C ALA A 20 -15.06 -12.09 -6.43
N ASN A 21 -14.55 -13.34 -6.46
CA ASN A 21 -13.28 -13.64 -7.12
C ASN A 21 -13.35 -13.41 -8.64
N ARG A 22 -14.47 -13.80 -9.29
CA ARG A 22 -14.69 -13.54 -10.72
C ARG A 22 -14.78 -12.06 -11.03
N LEU A 23 -15.50 -11.29 -10.21
CA LEU A 23 -15.61 -9.85 -10.37
C LEU A 23 -14.24 -9.16 -10.20
N ALA A 24 -13.46 -9.54 -9.18
CA ALA A 24 -12.13 -9.00 -8.97
C ALA A 24 -11.18 -9.30 -10.16
N ALA A 25 -11.23 -10.52 -10.71
CA ALA A 25 -10.46 -10.88 -11.90
C ALA A 25 -10.92 -10.12 -13.15
N GLY A 26 -12.23 -9.92 -13.30
CA GLY A 26 -12.79 -9.10 -14.38
C GLY A 26 -12.33 -7.64 -14.30
N LEU A 27 -12.37 -7.04 -13.10
CA LEU A 27 -11.86 -5.68 -12.88
C LEU A 27 -10.38 -5.55 -13.18
N GLU A 28 -9.56 -6.53 -12.79
CA GLU A 28 -8.13 -6.55 -13.13
C GLU A 28 -7.93 -6.55 -14.64
N SER A 29 -8.63 -7.44 -15.37
CA SER A 29 -8.51 -7.54 -16.82
C SER A 29 -8.95 -6.28 -17.57
N LEU A 30 -9.88 -5.51 -17.00
CA LEU A 30 -10.42 -4.30 -17.63
C LEU A 30 -9.64 -3.03 -17.30
N ILE A 31 -9.17 -2.89 -16.06
CA ILE A 31 -8.56 -1.64 -15.57
C ILE A 31 -7.04 -1.70 -15.68
N ILE A 32 -6.44 -2.87 -15.40
CA ILE A 32 -4.99 -3.04 -15.28
C ILE A 32 -4.58 -4.33 -16.00
N PRO A 33 -4.90 -4.47 -17.31
CA PRO A 33 -4.49 -5.63 -18.09
C PRO A 33 -2.96 -5.76 -18.09
N GLN A 34 -2.47 -6.99 -17.93
CA GLN A 34 -1.02 -7.25 -17.92
C GLN A 34 -0.42 -7.32 -19.33
N SER A 35 -1.24 -7.55 -20.35
CA SER A 35 -0.83 -7.67 -21.75
C SER A 35 -0.66 -6.33 -22.46
N GLU A 36 -1.19 -5.23 -21.89
CA GLU A 36 -1.30 -3.94 -22.58
C GLU A 36 -0.86 -2.78 -21.69
N LYS A 37 -0.50 -1.66 -22.34
CA LYS A 37 -0.18 -0.41 -21.66
C LYS A 37 -1.48 0.36 -21.39
N TRP A 38 -1.98 0.24 -20.16
CA TRP A 38 -3.27 0.80 -19.71
C TRP A 38 -3.23 2.27 -19.25
N HIS A 39 -2.06 2.92 -19.28
CA HIS A 39 -1.96 4.37 -19.04
C HIS A 39 -0.99 5.02 -20.02
N GLY A 40 -1.20 6.31 -20.26
CA GLY A 40 -0.31 7.19 -21.02
C GLY A 40 0.12 8.37 -20.16
N LEU A 41 1.20 9.02 -20.56
CA LEU A 41 1.68 10.27 -19.99
C LEU A 41 1.56 11.35 -21.06
N SER A 42 1.28 12.57 -20.63
CA SER A 42 1.28 13.76 -21.48
C SER A 42 1.93 14.89 -20.69
N THR A 43 2.76 15.65 -21.38
CA THR A 43 3.38 16.89 -20.93
C THR A 43 2.49 18.10 -21.20
N ALA A 44 1.47 17.95 -22.04
CA ALA A 44 0.53 19.02 -22.34
C ALA A 44 -0.22 19.48 -21.07
N ALA A 45 -0.20 20.80 -20.84
CA ALA A 45 -1.28 21.43 -20.10
C ALA A 45 -2.55 21.41 -20.97
N VAL A 46 -3.71 21.69 -20.36
CA VAL A 46 -5.07 21.48 -20.95
C VAL A 46 -5.26 21.99 -22.39
N ASN A 47 -4.43 22.92 -22.90
CA ASN A 47 -4.56 23.51 -24.24
C ASN A 47 -3.25 23.63 -25.05
N ASP A 48 -2.17 22.94 -24.68
CA ASP A 48 -0.89 23.03 -25.42
C ASP A 48 -0.72 21.83 -26.36
N GLU A 49 -0.23 22.07 -27.58
CA GLU A 49 0.16 21.00 -28.49
C GLU A 49 1.56 20.48 -28.11
N GLU A 50 1.66 19.17 -27.90
CA GLU A 50 2.95 18.53 -27.62
C GLU A 50 3.80 18.42 -28.89
N THR A 51 5.05 18.82 -28.75
CA THR A 51 6.09 18.53 -29.75
C THR A 51 6.33 17.02 -29.87
N ASP A 52 6.94 16.60 -30.97
CA ASP A 52 7.23 15.17 -31.17
C ASP A 52 8.29 14.66 -30.17
N GLU A 53 9.24 15.51 -29.76
CA GLU A 53 10.24 15.19 -28.74
C GLU A 53 9.59 14.94 -27.36
N GLU A 54 8.59 15.74 -26.99
CA GLU A 54 7.84 15.59 -25.74
C GLU A 54 7.02 14.29 -25.71
N LYS A 55 6.38 13.94 -26.84
CA LYS A 55 5.64 12.67 -26.97
C LYS A 55 6.58 11.48 -26.85
N GLU A 56 7.71 11.50 -27.54
CA GLU A 56 8.70 10.42 -27.47
C GLU A 56 9.22 10.23 -26.04
N TRP A 57 9.51 11.33 -25.35
CA TRP A 57 9.89 11.29 -23.94
C TRP A 57 8.80 10.70 -23.04
N ALA A 58 7.54 11.12 -23.23
CA ALA A 58 6.41 10.63 -22.45
C ALA A 58 6.17 9.12 -22.66
N GLU A 59 6.35 8.64 -23.90
CA GLU A 59 6.27 7.21 -24.23
C GLU A 59 7.42 6.42 -23.60
N ALA A 60 8.66 6.92 -23.67
CA ALA A 60 9.81 6.29 -23.05
C ALA A 60 9.64 6.20 -21.52
N LEU A 61 9.15 7.28 -20.89
CA LEU A 61 8.88 7.30 -19.45
C LEU A 61 7.74 6.34 -19.07
N ARG A 62 6.65 6.30 -19.84
CA ARG A 62 5.56 5.33 -19.65
C ARG A 62 6.14 3.91 -19.66
N ASP A 63 6.94 3.58 -20.67
CA ASP A 63 7.51 2.25 -20.85
C ASP A 63 8.43 1.85 -19.70
N PHE A 64 9.23 2.80 -19.21
CA PHE A 64 10.03 2.63 -18.00
C PHE A 64 9.16 2.36 -16.76
N LEU A 65 8.07 3.11 -16.57
CA LEU A 65 7.15 2.88 -15.45
C LEU A 65 6.44 1.52 -15.54
N PHE A 66 6.13 1.04 -16.74
CA PHE A 66 5.61 -0.32 -16.95
C PHE A 66 6.67 -1.37 -16.62
N ALA A 67 7.90 -1.21 -17.11
CA ALA A 67 9.00 -2.11 -16.79
C ALA A 67 9.26 -2.20 -15.28
N LEU A 68 9.17 -1.07 -14.56
CA LEU A 68 9.27 -1.05 -13.10
C LEU A 68 8.14 -1.82 -12.43
N ARG A 69 6.87 -1.52 -12.76
CA ARG A 69 5.71 -2.19 -12.16
C ARG A 69 5.66 -3.68 -12.44
N TYR A 70 6.07 -4.12 -13.63
CA TYR A 70 6.05 -5.54 -13.98
C TYR A 70 7.37 -6.26 -13.70
N SER A 71 8.36 -5.57 -13.11
CA SER A 71 9.56 -6.21 -12.59
C SER A 71 9.22 -7.19 -11.46
N ALA A 72 9.95 -8.30 -11.39
CA ALA A 72 9.75 -9.35 -10.40
C ALA A 72 9.85 -8.85 -8.95
N ASN A 73 10.61 -7.79 -8.71
CA ASN A 73 10.90 -7.28 -7.37
C ASN A 73 9.93 -6.18 -6.89
N SER A 74 9.15 -5.58 -7.80
CA SER A 74 8.25 -4.48 -7.43
C SER A 74 7.03 -4.93 -6.65
N ASN A 75 6.61 -6.20 -6.78
CA ASN A 75 5.41 -6.73 -6.14
C ASN A 75 4.10 -6.01 -6.53
N PHE A 76 4.05 -5.31 -7.68
CA PHE A 76 2.87 -4.56 -8.12
C PHE A 76 1.66 -5.46 -8.39
N VAL A 77 1.81 -6.48 -9.23
CA VAL A 77 0.72 -7.39 -9.62
C VAL A 77 0.02 -8.01 -8.40
N PRO A 78 0.71 -8.73 -7.49
CA PRO A 78 0.05 -9.34 -6.34
C PRO A 78 -0.54 -8.31 -5.37
N ALA A 79 0.07 -7.13 -5.20
CA ALA A 79 -0.44 -6.07 -4.33
C ALA A 79 -1.75 -5.47 -4.90
N THR A 80 -1.78 -5.17 -6.19
CA THR A 80 -2.95 -4.62 -6.88
C THR A 80 -4.09 -5.63 -6.92
N GLN A 81 -3.82 -6.91 -7.21
CA GLN A 81 -4.81 -7.97 -7.14
C GLN A 81 -5.43 -8.13 -5.75
N ALA A 82 -4.60 -8.02 -4.69
CA ALA A 82 -5.10 -8.03 -3.31
C ALA A 82 -5.99 -6.81 -3.03
N CYS A 83 -5.63 -5.63 -3.53
CA CYS A 83 -6.44 -4.42 -3.41
C CYS A 83 -7.78 -4.56 -4.13
N LEU A 84 -7.81 -5.04 -5.38
CA LEU A 84 -9.05 -5.25 -6.14
C LEU A 84 -9.99 -6.24 -5.43
N ARG A 85 -9.45 -7.33 -4.87
CA ARG A 85 -10.24 -8.25 -4.02
C ARG A 85 -10.81 -7.57 -2.78
N ASN A 86 -10.04 -6.69 -2.13
CA ASN A 86 -10.51 -5.94 -0.98
C ASN A 86 -11.61 -4.94 -1.35
N VAL A 87 -11.48 -4.24 -2.49
CA VAL A 87 -12.53 -3.35 -3.00
C VAL A 87 -13.84 -4.10 -3.20
N VAL A 88 -13.79 -5.25 -3.88
CA VAL A 88 -15.00 -6.06 -4.14
C VAL A 88 -15.63 -6.60 -2.86
N ARG A 89 -14.81 -7.03 -1.89
CA ARG A 89 -15.30 -7.75 -0.71
C ARG A 89 -15.67 -6.85 0.47
N TYR A 90 -14.95 -5.75 0.65
CA TYR A 90 -15.03 -4.91 1.84
C TYR A 90 -15.29 -3.44 1.51
N GLY A 91 -14.91 -2.97 0.32
CA GLY A 91 -14.99 -1.57 -0.09
C GLY A 91 -13.64 -0.86 -0.08
N PRO A 92 -12.97 -0.67 1.07
CA PRO A 92 -11.69 0.02 1.11
C PRO A 92 -10.54 -0.91 0.73
N ALA A 93 -9.57 -0.36 0.02
CA ALA A 93 -8.30 -1.00 -0.28
C ALA A 93 -7.18 0.03 -0.20
N TYR A 94 -6.02 -0.43 0.22
CA TYR A 94 -4.87 0.43 0.51
C TYR A 94 -3.66 -0.13 -0.24
N LEU A 95 -3.25 0.57 -1.29
CA LEU A 95 -2.02 0.27 -2.02
C LEU A 95 -0.93 1.20 -1.49
N TYR A 96 0.12 0.62 -0.93
CA TYR A 96 1.27 1.34 -0.42
C TYR A 96 2.44 1.18 -1.39
N ALA A 97 3.01 2.29 -1.83
CA ALA A 97 4.22 2.31 -2.62
C ALA A 97 5.37 2.84 -1.74
N GLU A 98 6.41 2.04 -1.59
CA GLU A 98 7.62 2.38 -0.85
C GLU A 98 8.84 2.36 -1.76
N GLU A 99 9.85 3.13 -1.40
CA GLU A 99 11.14 3.09 -2.07
C GLU A 99 11.79 1.72 -1.84
N GLY A 100 12.27 1.12 -2.92
CA GLY A 100 13.03 -0.12 -2.83
C GLY A 100 14.49 0.18 -2.49
N PHE A 101 15.00 -0.43 -1.41
CA PHE A 101 16.41 -0.32 -1.00
C PHE A 101 17.28 -1.44 -1.56
N ALA A 102 16.69 -2.41 -2.26
CA ALA A 102 17.42 -3.51 -2.88
C ALA A 102 18.03 -3.09 -4.22
N PRO A 103 19.22 -3.61 -4.60
CA PRO A 103 19.78 -3.38 -5.92
C PRO A 103 18.73 -3.72 -6.98
N HIS A 104 18.49 -2.79 -7.92
CA HIS A 104 17.56 -2.96 -9.04
C HIS A 104 16.06 -2.96 -8.68
N THR A 105 15.67 -2.53 -7.47
CA THR A 105 14.26 -2.32 -7.10
C THR A 105 14.05 -0.86 -6.74
N LEU A 106 13.46 -0.06 -7.62
CA LEU A 106 13.20 1.37 -7.32
C LEU A 106 11.96 1.56 -6.47
N ILE A 107 10.90 0.80 -6.75
CA ILE A 107 9.60 0.92 -6.07
C ILE A 107 9.12 -0.46 -5.70
N ARG A 108 8.65 -0.61 -4.46
CA ARG A 108 7.96 -1.79 -3.98
C ARG A 108 6.53 -1.46 -3.60
N TYR A 109 5.60 -2.29 -4.05
CA TYR A 109 4.18 -2.16 -3.78
C TYR A 109 3.76 -3.19 -2.72
N ALA A 110 2.90 -2.77 -1.80
CA ALA A 110 2.30 -3.63 -0.80
C ALA A 110 0.81 -3.32 -0.64
N SER A 111 -0.01 -4.36 -0.53
CA SER A 111 -1.39 -4.17 -0.08
C SER A 111 -1.42 -4.15 1.46
N ILE A 112 -2.01 -3.11 2.04
CA ILE A 112 -2.22 -3.03 3.48
C ILE A 112 -3.53 -3.76 3.81
N PRO A 113 -3.54 -4.68 4.80
CA PRO A 113 -4.76 -5.32 5.27
C PRO A 113 -5.80 -4.30 5.70
N VAL A 114 -7.06 -4.50 5.28
CA VAL A 114 -8.16 -3.56 5.55
C VAL A 114 -8.35 -3.28 7.04
N VAL A 115 -8.13 -4.30 7.88
CA VAL A 115 -8.26 -4.20 9.35
C VAL A 115 -7.20 -3.30 10.01
N GLU A 116 -6.07 -3.05 9.32
CA GLU A 116 -5.00 -2.21 9.85
C GLU A 116 -5.26 -0.72 9.61
N GLY A 117 -6.01 -0.37 8.56
CA GLY A 117 -6.13 1.01 8.07
C GLY A 117 -7.46 1.68 8.43
N PHE A 118 -7.38 2.92 8.90
CA PHE A 118 -8.48 3.76 9.32
C PHE A 118 -8.37 5.12 8.63
N LEU A 119 -9.43 5.53 7.92
CA LEU A 119 -9.50 6.80 7.20
C LEU A 119 -10.33 7.81 8.00
N SER A 120 -9.87 9.05 8.07
CA SER A 120 -10.71 10.20 8.42
C SER A 120 -11.00 11.02 7.17
N ARG A 121 -12.00 11.90 7.29
CA ARG A 121 -12.39 12.82 6.22
C ARG A 121 -12.41 14.25 6.75
N ASN A 122 -12.01 15.19 5.90
CA ASN A 122 -12.14 16.62 6.15
C ASN A 122 -13.61 17.06 6.09
N ARG A 123 -13.86 18.35 6.36
CA ARG A 123 -15.20 18.95 6.36
C ARG A 123 -15.96 18.84 5.02
N TRP A 124 -15.27 18.58 3.92
CA TRP A 124 -15.85 18.38 2.59
C TRP A 124 -16.05 16.91 2.23
N GLY A 125 -15.75 15.99 3.16
CA GLY A 125 -15.86 14.56 2.95
C GLY A 125 -14.70 13.94 2.17
N GLN A 126 -13.62 14.67 1.91
CA GLN A 126 -12.42 14.12 1.27
C GLN A 126 -11.52 13.47 2.32
N VAL A 127 -10.92 12.34 1.95
CA VAL A 127 -9.94 11.66 2.81
C VAL A 127 -8.69 12.52 2.93
N ASP A 128 -8.30 12.84 4.17
CA ASP A 128 -7.15 13.68 4.51
C ASP A 128 -6.24 13.03 5.55
N ILE A 129 -6.80 12.18 6.43
CA ILE A 129 -6.04 11.46 7.45
C ILE A 129 -6.11 9.96 7.22
N PHE A 130 -4.95 9.31 7.29
CA PHE A 130 -4.81 7.86 7.32
C PHE A 130 -4.05 7.42 8.58
N HIS A 131 -4.71 6.61 9.40
CA HIS A 131 -4.09 5.92 10.51
C HIS A 131 -3.95 4.44 10.17
N ARG A 132 -2.78 3.87 10.49
CA ARG A 132 -2.56 2.45 10.37
C ARG A 132 -2.00 1.91 11.68
N ARG A 133 -2.70 0.96 12.29
CA ARG A 133 -2.19 0.19 13.43
C ARG A 133 -1.77 -1.19 12.95
N TYR A 134 -0.51 -1.53 13.14
CA TYR A 134 0.05 -2.80 12.68
C TYR A 134 1.10 -3.32 13.66
N GLU A 135 1.42 -4.61 13.55
CA GLU A 135 2.43 -5.25 14.38
C GLU A 135 3.65 -5.63 13.54
N ARG A 136 4.84 -5.37 14.06
CA ARG A 136 6.11 -5.82 13.48
C ARG A 136 7.01 -6.37 14.56
N THR A 137 7.92 -7.26 14.21
CA THR A 137 8.94 -7.69 15.17
C THR A 137 9.92 -6.55 15.43
N ALA A 138 10.61 -6.55 16.57
CA ALA A 138 11.61 -5.53 16.87
C ALA A 138 12.66 -5.42 15.75
N ARG A 139 13.12 -6.57 15.24
CA ARG A 139 14.00 -6.65 14.06
C ARG A 139 13.42 -5.98 12.82
N GLN A 140 12.16 -6.29 12.48
CA GLN A 140 11.50 -5.67 11.32
C GLN A 140 11.31 -4.16 11.50
N ALA A 141 11.05 -3.70 12.72
CA ALA A 141 10.93 -2.27 13.00
C ALA A 141 12.26 -1.53 12.80
N ALA A 142 13.39 -2.16 13.16
CA ALA A 142 14.72 -1.61 12.88
C ALA A 142 15.03 -1.55 11.38
N GLN A 143 14.62 -2.56 10.61
CA GLN A 143 14.75 -2.55 9.14
C GLN A 143 13.90 -1.46 8.49
N LEU A 144 12.70 -1.20 9.02
CA LEU A 144 11.75 -0.23 8.46
C LEU A 144 12.11 1.22 8.79
N LEU A 145 12.46 1.51 10.04
CA LEU A 145 12.65 2.88 10.55
C LEU A 145 14.12 3.28 10.66
N GLY A 146 15.04 2.31 10.55
CA GLY A 146 16.45 2.48 10.87
C GLY A 146 16.70 2.36 12.38
N TYR A 147 17.78 1.68 12.77
CA TYR A 147 18.11 1.43 14.17
C TYR A 147 18.19 2.71 14.99
N ASP A 148 18.85 3.75 14.48
CA ASP A 148 19.12 4.99 15.23
C ASP A 148 17.87 5.76 15.65
N LYS A 149 16.83 5.72 14.80
CA LYS A 149 15.56 6.44 15.02
C LYS A 149 14.63 5.71 15.99
N LEU A 150 14.98 4.50 16.43
CA LEU A 150 14.16 3.74 17.36
C LEU A 150 14.29 4.23 18.81
N PRO A 151 13.18 4.23 19.59
CA PRO A 151 13.22 4.42 21.03
C PRO A 151 14.10 3.37 21.73
N ALA A 152 14.74 3.76 22.85
CA ALA A 152 15.63 2.89 23.63
C ALA A 152 14.99 1.53 23.99
N ARG A 153 13.70 1.52 24.34
CA ARG A 153 12.95 0.31 24.67
C ARG A 153 12.90 -0.70 23.51
N ILE A 154 12.81 -0.23 22.27
CA ILE A 154 12.79 -1.10 21.08
C ILE A 154 14.21 -1.53 20.74
N LYS A 155 15.20 -0.63 20.85
CA LYS A 155 16.63 -0.98 20.65
C LYS A 155 17.06 -2.14 21.54
N MET A 156 16.71 -2.11 22.83
CA MET A 156 16.97 -3.22 23.76
C MET A 156 16.38 -4.57 23.31
N LEU A 157 15.22 -4.55 22.62
CA LEU A 157 14.62 -5.77 22.07
C LEU A 157 15.34 -6.24 20.80
N VAL A 158 15.84 -5.31 19.98
CA VAL A 158 16.60 -5.61 18.77
C VAL A 158 17.94 -6.25 19.11
N ASP A 159 18.63 -5.71 20.13
CA ASP A 159 19.97 -6.14 20.53
C ASP A 159 19.99 -7.51 21.22
N ASP A 160 18.85 -7.96 21.75
CA ASP A 160 18.69 -9.26 22.40
C ASP A 160 18.23 -10.32 21.36
N PRO A 161 19.08 -11.30 21.00
CA PRO A 161 18.74 -12.32 20.01
C PRO A 161 17.52 -13.19 20.40
N ALA A 162 17.21 -13.32 21.69
CA ALA A 162 16.04 -14.08 22.14
C ALA A 162 14.75 -13.26 22.04
N LYS A 163 14.84 -11.93 21.98
CA LYS A 163 13.68 -11.01 21.99
C LYS A 163 13.49 -10.23 20.71
N CYS A 164 14.41 -10.31 19.75
CA CYS A 164 14.35 -9.56 18.50
C CYS A 164 13.11 -9.89 17.63
N GLU A 165 12.52 -11.07 17.82
CA GLU A 165 11.27 -11.52 17.17
C GLU A 165 10.00 -11.13 17.95
N THR A 166 10.13 -10.43 19.08
CA THR A 166 8.98 -9.93 19.84
C THR A 166 8.20 -8.91 19.01
N LYS A 167 6.88 -9.10 18.92
CA LYS A 167 5.99 -8.18 18.21
C LYS A 167 5.78 -6.90 19.01
N ILE A 168 5.93 -5.78 18.34
CA ILE A 168 5.60 -4.45 18.83
C ILE A 168 4.48 -3.85 17.99
N SER A 169 3.59 -3.10 18.64
CA SER A 169 2.55 -2.36 17.94
C SER A 169 3.11 -1.02 17.46
N LEU A 170 2.94 -0.74 16.18
CA LEU A 170 3.32 0.51 15.53
C LEU A 170 2.06 1.22 15.04
N ILE A 171 2.12 2.55 15.06
CA ILE A 171 1.09 3.42 14.50
C ILE A 171 1.76 4.28 13.44
N GLN A 172 1.26 4.20 12.21
CA GLN A 172 1.57 5.15 11.15
C GLN A 172 0.41 6.13 11.05
N CYS A 173 0.72 7.42 11.05
CA CYS A 173 -0.25 8.50 10.91
C CYS A 173 0.21 9.41 9.77
N ILE A 174 -0.65 9.55 8.77
CA ILE A 174 -0.52 10.51 7.67
C ILE A 174 -1.63 11.51 7.89
N GLN A 175 -1.27 12.77 8.15
CA GLN A 175 -2.22 13.85 8.42
C GLN A 175 -1.71 15.18 7.87
N PRO A 176 -2.59 16.14 7.54
CA PRO A 176 -2.19 17.47 7.13
C PRO A 176 -1.36 18.17 8.21
N ARG A 177 -0.40 19.00 7.79
CA ARG A 177 0.51 19.72 8.70
C ARG A 177 -0.22 20.73 9.59
N ASP A 178 -1.24 21.40 9.06
CA ASP A 178 -1.94 22.46 9.78
C ASP A 178 -2.77 21.92 10.95
N GLU A 179 -3.38 20.75 10.77
CA GLU A 179 -4.11 20.06 11.84
C GLU A 179 -3.17 19.57 12.94
N ARG A 180 -1.95 19.12 12.59
CA ARG A 180 -0.93 18.78 13.59
C ARG A 180 -0.62 19.95 14.52
N LYS A 181 -0.60 21.20 14.01
CA LYS A 181 -0.36 22.40 14.83
C LYS A 181 -1.54 22.71 15.75
N MET A 182 -2.78 22.50 15.29
CA MET A 182 -3.99 22.70 16.11
C MET A 182 -3.98 21.81 17.36
N TYR A 183 -3.60 20.54 17.23
CA TYR A 183 -3.54 19.62 18.39
C TYR A 183 -2.37 19.90 19.35
N GLN A 184 -1.27 20.51 18.86
CA GLN A 184 -0.16 20.89 19.73
C GLN A 184 -0.48 22.10 20.62
N LEU A 185 -1.37 23.00 20.18
CA LEU A 185 -1.83 24.14 20.98
C LEU A 185 -2.73 23.74 22.15
N LEU A 186 -3.36 22.56 22.09
CA LEU A 186 -4.19 22.01 23.18
C LEU A 186 -3.39 21.19 24.20
N GLY A 187 -2.07 21.03 23.98
CA GLY A 187 -1.17 20.21 24.80
C GLY A 187 -0.17 20.98 25.66
N THR A 188 -0.35 22.30 25.81
CA THR A 188 0.32 23.17 26.80
C THR A 188 -0.71 23.74 27.74
#